data_AF-A0A2E6NK84-F1
#
_entry.id   AF-A0A2E6NK84-F1
#
_cell.length_a   1.000
_cell.length_b   1.000
_cell.length_c   1.000
_cell.angle_alpha   90.00
_cell.angle_beta   90.00
_cell.angle_gamma   90.00
#
_symmetry.space_group_name_H-M   'P 1'
#
loop_
_entity.id
_entity.type
_entity.pdbx_description
1 polymer ?
#
loop_
_entity_poly.entity_id
_entity_poly.type
_entity_poly.pdbx_seq_one_letter_code
_entity_poly.pdbx_strand_id
1 'polypeptide(L)'
;MLLTRRRIRRTCLLVLAITLGLSFLTAPPNRIEIESLEYPTGFQSTSVSGAFHVHTNRSDGSMSVEEIAAIAADVGLSFVVFTDHGNGLEESDLPAYHSGVLCIDSTEISTDGGHYVAVDLPTTPYPLGGDVAGVVEDVERLGGFGVIAHPGSKKSTFRWDNWDLKFDGMEWFNVDSEWRNESLLRLVASPIHYLLKPSETIAELLDRPVENLLQFDRIAQLRKVVMLPGFDTHGAIPLPVLPDARLPIGGSSFYRNAFRAFALRVEVDQELSGAPILDGQLIVDALRNGRAYTLIDAIASPGDLQFTATSGNQLAHMGERIATGTPVQLDVQVRMPPGGLVLLKQNGETVAKSNTNKLTYVSDSTPAVFRVEVLLPEVTSVAGIPWIMSNPIYIGEEFNRPENGSESTPIVIKSLFSDDASAETWQVEHDQHSRAAVNATESIDGSELALRYALSSEEEDSPFAALVQNDLDTLSQYDRIRFSVRGDRPHRVSVQLRASDSDRQELPRWQRSAYVGKEKREVVVRFKDMKPIGRSPSNLVDLNAVNALLVVVDTVNTAAGSSGVVWLNDVQLEGSTVPN
;
A
#
# COMPACT_ATOMS: atom_id res chain seq x y z
N MET A 1 14.57 -57.51 10.68
CA MET A 1 13.59 -56.44 10.92
C MET A 1 13.94 -55.56 12.14
N LEU A 2 14.26 -56.13 13.31
CA LEU A 2 14.64 -55.36 14.53
C LEU A 2 15.97 -54.59 14.41
N LEU A 3 17.00 -55.18 13.77
CA LEU A 3 18.29 -54.53 13.52
C LEU A 3 18.19 -53.33 12.58
N THR A 4 17.31 -53.41 11.57
CA THR A 4 17.05 -52.34 10.60
C THR A 4 16.36 -51.15 11.28
N ARG A 5 15.37 -51.38 12.13
CA ARG A 5 14.70 -50.33 12.93
C ARG A 5 15.66 -49.64 13.91
N ARG A 6 16.60 -50.37 14.55
CA ARG A 6 17.63 -49.79 15.42
C ARG A 6 18.64 -48.93 14.66
N ARG A 7 19.06 -49.34 13.46
CA ARG A 7 19.95 -48.53 12.60
C ARG A 7 19.27 -47.26 12.10
N ILE A 8 18.01 -47.35 11.67
CA ILE A 8 17.21 -46.17 11.27
C ILE A 8 17.08 -45.22 12.45
N ARG A 9 16.68 -45.70 13.64
CA ARG A 9 16.54 -44.85 14.84
C ARG A 9 17.84 -44.16 15.25
N ARG A 10 18.98 -44.86 15.21
CA ARG A 10 20.31 -44.26 15.51
C ARG A 10 20.71 -43.22 14.48
N THR A 11 20.42 -43.48 13.20
CA THR A 11 20.69 -42.53 12.11
C THR A 11 19.83 -41.29 12.25
N CYS A 12 18.52 -41.44 12.54
CA CYS A 12 17.62 -40.31 12.80
C CYS A 12 18.07 -39.49 14.02
N LEU A 13 18.52 -40.13 15.11
CA LEU A 13 19.03 -39.42 16.29
C LEU A 13 20.34 -38.68 16.00
N LEU A 14 21.25 -39.27 15.21
CA LEU A 14 22.51 -38.63 14.81
C LEU A 14 22.23 -37.43 13.90
N VAL A 15 21.35 -37.60 12.90
CA VAL A 15 20.91 -36.51 12.02
C VAL A 15 20.28 -35.40 12.85
N LEU A 16 19.33 -35.72 13.74
CA LEU A 16 18.70 -34.73 14.63
C LEU A 16 19.72 -33.99 15.50
N ALA A 17 20.70 -34.69 16.08
CA ALA A 17 21.74 -34.08 16.90
C ALA A 17 22.68 -33.17 16.09
N ILE A 18 23.04 -33.57 14.87
CA ILE A 18 23.83 -32.75 13.94
C ILE A 18 23.03 -31.53 13.50
N THR A 19 21.76 -31.70 13.14
CA THR A 19 20.87 -30.60 12.74
C THR A 19 20.68 -29.61 13.89
N LEU A 20 20.41 -30.09 15.11
CA LEU A 20 20.33 -29.22 16.30
C LEU A 20 21.66 -28.52 16.58
N GLY A 21 22.78 -29.24 16.54
CA GLY A 21 24.12 -28.66 16.76
C GLY A 21 24.49 -27.59 15.73
N LEU A 22 24.24 -27.83 14.44
CA LEU A 22 24.40 -26.84 13.37
C LEU A 22 23.44 -25.65 13.55
N SER A 23 22.20 -25.90 13.96
CA SER A 23 21.22 -24.84 14.19
C SER A 23 21.62 -23.93 15.35
N PHE A 24 22.23 -24.46 16.42
CA PHE A 24 22.77 -23.64 17.50
C PHE A 24 23.96 -22.77 17.05
N LEU A 25 24.80 -23.28 16.15
CA LEU A 25 25.95 -22.53 15.60
C LEU A 25 25.54 -21.46 14.57
N THR A 26 24.37 -21.62 13.96
CA THR A 26 23.83 -20.72 12.93
C THR A 26 22.65 -19.89 13.41
N ALA A 27 22.25 -20.04 14.68
CA ALA A 27 21.16 -19.26 15.24
C ALA A 27 21.54 -17.77 15.24
N PRO A 28 20.55 -16.88 15.08
CA PRO A 28 20.82 -15.45 15.08
C PRO A 28 21.50 -15.03 16.39
N PRO A 29 22.33 -13.98 16.38
CA PRO A 29 22.91 -13.43 17.60
C PRO A 29 21.81 -13.00 18.58
N ASN A 30 22.13 -12.91 19.87
CA ASN A 30 21.19 -12.29 20.82
C ASN A 30 21.07 -10.81 20.50
N ARG A 31 19.90 -10.23 20.77
CA ARG A 31 19.73 -8.77 20.75
C ARG A 31 20.77 -8.09 21.65
N ILE A 32 21.25 -6.92 21.22
CA ILE A 32 22.13 -6.09 22.03
C ILE A 32 21.27 -5.26 23.00
N GLU A 33 21.50 -5.43 24.30
CA GLU A 33 20.91 -4.57 25.34
C GLU A 33 21.74 -3.29 25.48
N ILE A 34 21.10 -2.13 25.33
CA ILE A 34 21.78 -0.84 25.47
C ILE A 34 21.62 -0.35 26.92
N GLU A 35 22.66 -0.57 27.73
CA GLU A 35 22.63 -0.30 29.18
C GLU A 35 22.62 1.20 29.55
N SER A 36 23.08 2.09 28.66
CA SER A 36 23.16 3.52 28.95
C SER A 36 21.84 4.23 28.67
N LEU A 37 21.16 4.65 29.74
CA LEU A 37 20.00 5.54 29.68
C LEU A 37 20.36 7.01 29.42
N GLU A 38 21.64 7.38 29.47
CA GLU A 38 22.08 8.75 29.24
C GLU A 38 21.78 9.17 27.81
N TYR A 39 20.69 9.92 27.67
CA TYR A 39 20.41 10.71 26.48
C TYR A 39 21.58 11.66 26.23
N PRO A 40 22.03 11.82 24.97
CA PRO A 40 22.97 12.88 24.64
C PRO A 40 22.44 14.21 25.18
N THR A 41 23.32 15.07 25.70
CA THR A 41 22.89 16.36 26.27
C THR A 41 22.05 17.13 25.23
N GLY A 42 20.80 17.49 25.60
CA GLY A 42 19.84 18.16 24.72
C GLY A 42 18.83 17.27 23.99
N PHE A 43 18.86 15.95 24.21
CA PHE A 43 17.94 15.01 23.58
C PHE A 43 16.64 14.84 24.38
N GLN A 44 15.49 15.04 23.72
CA GLN A 44 14.15 14.81 24.27
C GLN A 44 13.45 13.85 23.32
N SER A 45 13.39 12.55 23.64
CA SER A 45 12.56 11.61 22.87
C SER A 45 11.14 11.68 23.40
N THR A 46 10.23 12.13 22.54
CA THR A 46 8.77 12.09 22.75
C THR A 46 8.14 11.07 21.79
N SER A 47 8.87 10.00 21.47
CA SER A 47 8.33 8.96 20.58
C SER A 47 7.51 7.92 21.34
N VAL A 48 6.38 7.52 20.76
CA VAL A 48 5.54 6.41 21.23
C VAL A 48 5.71 5.20 20.33
N SER A 49 5.71 4.01 20.92
CA SER A 49 5.94 2.75 20.20
C SER A 49 4.62 2.14 19.76
N GLY A 50 4.55 1.58 18.55
CA GLY A 50 3.38 0.85 18.10
C GLY A 50 3.62 -0.08 16.94
N ALA A 51 2.52 -0.71 16.51
CA ALA A 51 2.48 -1.59 15.36
C ALA A 51 1.52 -1.05 14.29
N PHE A 52 1.88 -1.22 13.02
CA PHE A 52 1.09 -0.82 11.86
C PHE A 52 0.89 -2.02 10.93
N HIS A 53 -0.29 -2.12 10.32
CA HIS A 53 -0.70 -3.23 9.48
C HIS A 53 -0.80 -4.55 10.26
N VAL A 54 -1.87 -4.71 11.04
CA VAL A 54 -2.10 -5.89 11.88
C VAL A 54 -3.50 -6.45 11.64
N HIS A 55 -3.61 -7.75 11.37
CA HIS A 55 -4.89 -8.41 11.12
C HIS A 55 -5.43 -9.07 12.39
N THR A 56 -6.76 -9.07 12.51
CA THR A 56 -7.52 -9.71 13.58
C THR A 56 -8.38 -10.85 13.03
N ASN A 57 -9.14 -11.51 13.89
CA ASN A 57 -10.12 -12.52 13.48
C ASN A 57 -11.39 -11.93 12.83
N ARG A 58 -11.44 -10.62 12.57
CA ARG A 58 -12.47 -9.98 11.76
C ARG A 58 -12.25 -10.21 10.26
N SER A 59 -11.00 -10.31 9.81
CA SER A 59 -10.66 -10.89 8.48
C SER A 59 -10.09 -12.30 8.61
N ASP A 60 -8.78 -12.44 8.61
CA ASP A 60 -8.06 -13.70 8.46
C ASP A 60 -6.85 -13.82 9.40
N GLY A 61 -6.74 -12.89 10.36
CA GLY A 61 -5.93 -13.05 11.55
C GLY A 61 -6.55 -14.08 12.51
N SER A 62 -5.75 -14.54 13.48
CA SER A 62 -6.15 -15.65 14.37
C SER A 62 -6.65 -15.24 15.75
N MET A 63 -6.61 -13.94 16.09
CA MET A 63 -6.92 -13.43 17.43
C MET A 63 -7.76 -12.15 17.36
N SER A 64 -8.50 -11.87 18.44
CA SER A 64 -9.30 -10.66 18.60
C SER A 64 -8.45 -9.41 18.88
N VAL A 65 -9.05 -8.22 18.70
CA VAL A 65 -8.45 -6.92 19.07
C VAL A 65 -7.95 -6.94 20.51
N GLU A 66 -8.76 -7.41 21.46
CA GLU A 66 -8.44 -7.42 22.89
C GLU A 66 -7.23 -8.30 23.21
N GLU A 67 -7.16 -9.47 22.60
CA GLU A 67 -6.06 -10.41 22.80
C GLU A 67 -4.75 -9.89 22.22
N ILE A 68 -4.81 -9.28 21.02
CA ILE A 68 -3.64 -8.67 20.38
C ILE A 68 -3.17 -7.46 21.19
N ALA A 69 -4.09 -6.62 21.67
CA ALA A 69 -3.77 -5.48 22.53
C ALA A 69 -3.11 -5.90 23.85
N ALA A 70 -3.55 -7.00 24.47
CA ALA A 70 -2.89 -7.56 25.65
C ALA A 70 -1.45 -8.01 25.35
N ILE A 71 -1.21 -8.62 24.19
CA ILE A 71 0.14 -9.01 23.76
C ILE A 71 1.01 -7.77 23.49
N ALA A 72 0.44 -6.75 22.84
CA ALA A 72 1.10 -5.48 22.57
C ALA A 72 1.50 -4.77 23.88
N ALA A 73 0.63 -4.77 24.89
CA ALA A 73 0.90 -4.22 26.22
C ALA A 73 2.07 -4.96 26.90
N ASP A 74 2.04 -6.30 26.89
CA ASP A 74 3.09 -7.14 27.50
C ASP A 74 4.49 -6.90 26.93
N VAL A 75 4.58 -6.48 25.66
CA VAL A 75 5.86 -6.19 24.98
C VAL A 75 6.20 -4.70 24.95
N GLY A 76 5.34 -3.85 25.52
CA GLY A 76 5.60 -2.42 25.71
C GLY A 76 5.21 -1.52 24.53
N LEU A 77 4.33 -1.97 23.64
CA LEU A 77 3.72 -1.08 22.63
C LEU A 77 2.65 -0.20 23.27
N SER A 78 2.50 1.02 22.77
CA SER A 78 1.52 2.02 23.21
C SER A 78 0.29 2.07 22.30
N PHE A 79 0.42 1.69 21.03
CA PHE A 79 -0.69 1.64 20.08
C PHE A 79 -0.55 0.50 19.05
N VAL A 80 -1.67 0.12 18.43
CA VAL A 80 -1.73 -0.81 17.30
C VAL A 80 -2.74 -0.26 16.28
N VAL A 81 -2.34 -0.19 15.02
CA VAL A 81 -3.23 0.10 13.88
C VAL A 81 -3.64 -1.23 13.24
N PHE A 82 -4.90 -1.59 13.40
CA PHE A 82 -5.51 -2.77 12.78
C PHE A 82 -5.96 -2.46 11.36
N THR A 83 -5.80 -3.43 10.46
CA THR A 83 -6.02 -3.23 9.02
C THR A 83 -6.68 -4.48 8.41
N ASP A 84 -7.75 -4.96 9.05
CA ASP A 84 -8.48 -6.12 8.55
C ASP A 84 -8.93 -5.91 7.10
N HIS A 85 -8.94 -7.00 6.32
CA HIS A 85 -9.39 -6.95 4.92
C HIS A 85 -10.84 -6.48 4.84
N GLY A 86 -11.11 -5.49 4.01
CA GLY A 86 -12.43 -4.91 3.83
C GLY A 86 -12.58 -4.13 2.54
N ASN A 87 -13.76 -3.56 2.35
CA ASN A 87 -14.10 -2.74 1.17
C ASN A 87 -14.58 -1.33 1.55
N GLY A 88 -14.49 -0.97 2.83
CA GLY A 88 -14.85 0.33 3.38
C GLY A 88 -16.33 0.56 3.65
N LEU A 89 -17.20 -0.43 3.41
CA LEU A 89 -18.63 -0.33 3.74
C LEU A 89 -18.90 -0.49 5.23
N GLU A 90 -18.05 -1.24 5.92
CA GLU A 90 -18.12 -1.40 7.37
C GLU A 90 -17.72 -0.09 8.06
N GLU A 91 -18.49 0.31 9.07
CA GLU A 91 -18.11 1.43 9.94
C GLU A 91 -16.90 1.01 10.79
N SER A 92 -15.80 1.75 10.70
CA SER A 92 -14.63 1.52 11.53
C SER A 92 -14.94 1.78 13.00
N ASP A 93 -14.42 0.93 13.88
CA ASP A 93 -14.51 1.17 15.31
C ASP A 93 -13.79 2.46 15.68
N LEU A 94 -14.41 3.25 16.55
CA LEU A 94 -13.74 4.42 17.12
C LEU A 94 -12.50 3.97 17.90
N PRO A 95 -11.42 4.78 17.92
CA PRO A 95 -10.24 4.49 18.72
C PRO A 95 -10.62 4.15 20.17
N ALA A 96 -9.98 3.12 20.73
CA ALA A 96 -10.28 2.62 22.07
C ALA A 96 -9.02 2.09 22.76
N TYR A 97 -8.96 2.20 24.08
CA TYR A 97 -7.89 1.57 24.86
C TYR A 97 -8.28 0.15 25.28
N HIS A 98 -7.47 -0.82 24.87
CA HIS A 98 -7.55 -2.20 25.35
C HIS A 98 -6.24 -2.58 26.03
N SER A 99 -6.29 -3.05 27.28
CA SER A 99 -5.09 -3.40 28.06
C SER A 99 -4.05 -2.28 28.16
N GLY A 100 -4.48 -1.01 28.09
CA GLY A 100 -3.58 0.16 28.12
C GLY A 100 -2.94 0.51 26.76
N VAL A 101 -3.27 -0.22 25.69
CA VAL A 101 -2.82 0.02 24.32
C VAL A 101 -3.93 0.70 23.54
N LEU A 102 -3.60 1.78 22.83
CA LEU A 102 -4.51 2.48 21.93
C LEU A 102 -4.71 1.65 20.66
N CYS A 103 -5.91 1.16 20.44
CA CYS A 103 -6.32 0.42 19.26
C CYS A 103 -6.98 1.38 18.26
N ILE A 104 -6.45 1.42 17.04
CA ILE A 104 -6.95 2.25 15.94
C ILE A 104 -7.39 1.31 14.81
N ASP A 105 -8.64 1.43 14.40
CA ASP A 105 -9.21 0.61 13.33
C ASP A 105 -8.99 1.26 11.96
N SER A 106 -8.74 0.44 10.94
CA SER A 106 -8.49 0.83 9.55
C SER A 106 -8.73 -0.38 8.64
N THR A 107 -8.71 -0.21 7.32
CA THR A 107 -9.01 -1.30 6.38
C THR A 107 -7.91 -1.51 5.35
N GLU A 108 -7.61 -2.77 5.04
CA GLU A 108 -6.78 -3.12 3.88
C GLU A 108 -7.69 -3.52 2.70
N ILE A 109 -7.62 -2.76 1.61
CA ILE A 109 -8.44 -2.96 0.42
C ILE A 109 -7.64 -3.76 -0.61
N SER A 110 -8.18 -4.90 -1.04
CA SER A 110 -7.62 -5.68 -2.15
C SER A 110 -7.99 -5.06 -3.50
N THR A 111 -7.00 -4.88 -4.37
CA THR A 111 -7.17 -4.29 -5.70
C THR A 111 -6.56 -5.19 -6.78
N ASP A 112 -6.82 -4.87 -8.05
CA ASP A 112 -6.20 -5.53 -9.21
C ASP A 112 -4.68 -5.25 -9.33
N GLY A 113 -4.15 -4.30 -8.55
CA GLY A 113 -2.76 -3.82 -8.60
C GLY A 113 -2.02 -3.86 -7.26
N GLY A 114 -2.42 -4.76 -6.35
CA GLY A 114 -1.84 -4.91 -5.01
C GLY A 114 -2.83 -4.55 -3.89
N HIS A 115 -2.37 -4.54 -2.65
CA HIS A 115 -3.19 -4.11 -1.51
C HIS A 115 -2.93 -2.66 -1.12
N TYR A 116 -3.97 -2.00 -0.61
CA TYR A 116 -3.92 -0.60 -0.23
C TYR A 116 -4.59 -0.41 1.13
N VAL A 117 -3.80 -0.06 2.14
CA VAL A 117 -4.31 0.25 3.49
C VAL A 117 -4.87 1.66 3.48
N ALA A 118 -6.10 1.83 3.94
CA ALA A 118 -6.77 3.11 4.11
C ALA A 118 -7.00 3.37 5.60
N VAL A 119 -6.24 4.32 6.13
CA VAL A 119 -6.37 4.79 7.53
C VAL A 119 -7.28 6.02 7.55
N ASP A 120 -8.09 6.14 8.61
CA ASP A 120 -8.99 7.30 8.81
C ASP A 120 -9.90 7.53 7.59
N LEU A 121 -10.38 6.41 7.03
CA LEU A 121 -11.33 6.37 5.92
C LEU A 121 -12.75 6.33 6.52
N PRO A 122 -13.63 7.30 6.21
CA PRO A 122 -15.03 7.19 6.61
C PRO A 122 -15.73 6.07 5.83
N THR A 123 -16.88 5.61 6.33
CA THR A 123 -17.72 4.64 5.60
C THR A 123 -17.96 5.08 4.17
N THR A 124 -17.67 4.19 3.24
CA THR A 124 -17.69 4.46 1.81
C THR A 124 -19.13 4.34 1.29
N PRO A 125 -19.50 5.12 0.25
CA PRO A 125 -20.85 5.05 -0.32
C PRO A 125 -21.10 3.78 -1.17
N TYR A 126 -20.05 3.01 -1.45
CA TYR A 126 -20.06 1.77 -2.24
C TYR A 126 -18.76 1.00 -1.97
N PRO A 127 -18.71 -0.33 -2.22
CA PRO A 127 -17.52 -1.12 -1.93
C PRO A 127 -16.34 -0.68 -2.80
N LEU A 128 -15.17 -0.51 -2.16
CA LEU A 128 -13.91 -0.22 -2.83
C LEU A 128 -13.21 -1.53 -3.22
N GLY A 129 -12.66 -1.56 -4.44
CA GLY A 129 -12.00 -2.74 -5.03
C GLY A 129 -11.83 -2.57 -6.54
N GLY A 130 -11.22 -3.57 -7.19
CA GLY A 130 -10.95 -3.57 -8.62
C GLY A 130 -9.76 -2.70 -9.01
N ASP A 131 -9.94 -1.82 -10.00
CA ASP A 131 -8.85 -0.97 -10.53
C ASP A 131 -8.17 -0.16 -9.41
N VAL A 132 -6.88 -0.43 -9.20
CA VAL A 132 -6.06 0.18 -8.14
C VAL A 132 -6.05 1.70 -8.19
N ALA A 133 -5.98 2.26 -9.39
CA ALA A 133 -5.99 3.71 -9.55
C ALA A 133 -7.32 4.32 -9.15
N GLY A 134 -8.39 3.53 -9.35
CA GLY A 134 -9.67 3.86 -8.82
C GLY A 134 -9.60 3.95 -7.30
N VAL A 135 -9.26 2.86 -6.63
CA VAL A 135 -9.26 2.80 -5.15
C VAL A 135 -8.44 3.94 -4.54
N VAL A 136 -7.29 4.26 -5.11
CA VAL A 136 -6.47 5.41 -4.71
C VAL A 136 -7.22 6.75 -4.84
N GLU A 137 -7.88 7.02 -5.97
CA GLU A 137 -8.73 8.23 -6.15
C GLU A 137 -9.83 8.29 -5.07
N ASP A 138 -10.44 7.16 -4.71
CA ASP A 138 -11.53 7.13 -3.73
C ASP A 138 -11.06 7.38 -2.30
N VAL A 139 -9.93 6.80 -1.90
CA VAL A 139 -9.34 7.04 -0.58
C VAL A 139 -8.97 8.53 -0.44
N GLU A 140 -8.32 9.12 -1.46
CA GLU A 140 -8.01 10.56 -1.47
C GLU A 140 -9.27 11.42 -1.42
N ARG A 141 -10.26 11.14 -2.29
CA ARG A 141 -11.52 11.89 -2.39
C ARG A 141 -12.34 11.85 -1.09
N LEU A 142 -12.26 10.75 -0.34
CA LEU A 142 -12.93 10.58 0.94
C LEU A 142 -12.12 11.10 2.13
N GLY A 143 -10.90 11.59 1.89
CA GLY A 143 -10.03 12.17 2.91
C GLY A 143 -9.23 11.15 3.71
N GLY A 144 -9.20 9.88 3.32
CA GLY A 144 -8.39 8.84 3.96
C GLY A 144 -6.88 9.07 3.77
N PHE A 145 -6.08 8.31 4.50
CA PHE A 145 -4.63 8.23 4.34
C PHE A 145 -4.27 6.86 3.75
N GLY A 146 -3.83 6.87 2.50
CA GLY A 146 -3.64 5.66 1.72
C GLY A 146 -2.19 5.19 1.65
N VAL A 147 -1.94 3.95 2.06
CA VAL A 147 -0.62 3.34 2.18
C VAL A 147 -0.53 2.09 1.30
N ILE A 148 0.48 2.02 0.43
CA ILE A 148 0.78 0.81 -0.34
C ILE A 148 1.27 -0.28 0.62
N ALA A 149 0.55 -1.40 0.67
CA ALA A 149 0.92 -2.58 1.44
C ALA A 149 1.84 -3.50 0.65
N HIS A 150 2.84 -4.08 1.34
CA HIS A 150 3.79 -5.09 0.85
C HIS A 150 4.17 -4.98 -0.65
N PRO A 151 4.66 -3.80 -1.12
CA PRO A 151 4.82 -3.52 -2.56
C PRO A 151 5.77 -4.50 -3.27
N GLY A 152 6.70 -5.09 -2.54
CA GLY A 152 7.70 -6.06 -3.04
C GLY A 152 7.25 -7.51 -3.06
N SER A 153 5.96 -7.83 -2.81
CA SER A 153 5.48 -9.20 -2.74
C SER A 153 5.83 -10.02 -4.00
N LYS A 154 6.32 -11.25 -3.81
CA LYS A 154 6.58 -12.20 -4.91
C LYS A 154 5.29 -12.72 -5.58
N LYS A 155 4.15 -12.64 -4.89
CA LYS A 155 2.85 -12.97 -5.48
C LYS A 155 2.43 -11.81 -6.38
N SER A 156 2.33 -12.07 -7.68
CA SER A 156 2.04 -11.02 -8.67
C SER A 156 0.72 -10.29 -8.45
N THR A 157 -0.25 -10.93 -7.78
CA THR A 157 -1.54 -10.34 -7.40
C THR A 157 -1.44 -9.33 -6.26
N PHE A 158 -0.39 -9.40 -5.44
CA PHE A 158 -0.18 -8.49 -4.30
C PHE A 158 0.89 -7.44 -4.60
N ARG A 159 1.75 -7.69 -5.59
CA ARG A 159 2.83 -6.79 -5.96
C ARG A 159 2.30 -5.48 -6.54
N TRP A 160 2.76 -4.37 -5.99
CA TRP A 160 2.46 -3.05 -6.52
C TRP A 160 3.23 -2.76 -7.81
N ASP A 161 2.52 -2.42 -8.88
CA ASP A 161 3.12 -2.13 -10.18
C ASP A 161 2.88 -0.70 -10.70
N ASN A 162 2.00 0.07 -10.05
CA ASN A 162 1.55 1.38 -10.53
C ASN A 162 2.12 2.55 -9.71
N TRP A 163 3.44 2.73 -9.80
CA TRP A 163 4.21 3.74 -9.05
C TRP A 163 3.96 5.19 -9.48
N ASP A 164 3.26 5.42 -10.59
CA ASP A 164 2.92 6.77 -11.06
C ASP A 164 1.66 7.33 -10.37
N LEU A 165 0.94 6.52 -9.59
CA LEU A 165 -0.19 6.97 -8.78
C LEU A 165 0.28 7.85 -7.61
N LYS A 166 -0.60 8.77 -7.19
CA LYS A 166 -0.41 9.60 -6.00
C LYS A 166 -0.98 8.86 -4.79
N PHE A 167 -0.12 8.50 -3.85
CA PHE A 167 -0.45 7.76 -2.62
C PHE A 167 0.28 8.40 -1.43
N ASP A 168 -0.25 8.33 -0.22
CA ASP A 168 0.32 9.08 0.90
C ASP A 168 1.52 8.38 1.57
N GLY A 169 1.49 7.05 1.60
CA GLY A 169 2.56 6.25 2.18
C GLY A 169 2.81 4.93 1.46
N MET A 170 3.90 4.27 1.85
CA MET A 170 4.19 2.91 1.45
C MET A 170 4.88 2.15 2.57
N GLU A 171 4.66 0.85 2.59
CA GLU A 171 5.49 -0.04 3.38
C GLU A 171 6.87 -0.15 2.76
N TRP A 172 7.88 0.29 3.51
CA TRP A 172 9.25 0.19 3.00
C TRP A 172 9.73 -1.27 3.04
N PHE A 173 9.35 -2.04 4.07
CA PHE A 173 9.42 -3.50 4.15
C PHE A 173 8.17 -4.08 4.82
N ASN A 174 7.98 -5.40 4.67
CA ASN A 174 6.86 -6.12 5.26
C ASN A 174 7.28 -7.56 5.64
N VAL A 175 6.91 -8.01 6.85
CA VAL A 175 7.34 -9.32 7.40
C VAL A 175 6.89 -10.52 6.55
N ASP A 176 5.63 -10.58 6.10
CA ASP A 176 5.12 -11.73 5.33
C ASP A 176 5.82 -11.83 3.97
N SER A 177 6.09 -10.68 3.34
CA SER A 177 6.79 -10.62 2.05
C SER A 177 8.27 -10.98 2.16
N GLU A 178 8.98 -10.48 3.18
CA GLU A 178 10.42 -10.77 3.33
C GLU A 178 10.69 -12.24 3.67
N TRP A 179 9.85 -12.88 4.49
CA TRP A 179 10.00 -14.32 4.76
C TRP A 179 9.85 -15.17 3.48
N ARG A 180 8.92 -14.81 2.57
CA ARG A 180 8.75 -15.53 1.29
C ARG A 180 9.91 -15.30 0.33
N ASN A 181 10.78 -14.34 0.61
CA ASN A 181 11.91 -14.02 -0.25
C ASN A 181 13.12 -14.94 -0.04
N GLU A 182 13.13 -15.70 1.04
CA GLU A 182 14.31 -16.38 1.55
C GLU A 182 14.72 -17.67 0.84
N SER A 183 16.01 -17.99 0.97
CA SER A 183 16.58 -19.22 0.38
C SER A 183 16.05 -20.48 1.07
N LEU A 184 15.90 -21.58 0.32
CA LEU A 184 15.39 -22.86 0.84
C LEU A 184 16.18 -23.37 2.07
N LEU A 185 17.49 -23.11 2.13
CA LEU A 185 18.33 -23.50 3.26
C LEU A 185 18.01 -22.70 4.53
N ARG A 186 17.81 -21.38 4.42
CA ARG A 186 17.40 -20.53 5.55
C ARG A 186 15.99 -20.89 6.02
N LEU A 187 15.06 -21.10 5.10
CA LEU A 187 13.68 -21.51 5.41
C LEU A 187 13.59 -22.86 6.15
N VAL A 188 14.53 -23.79 5.91
CA VAL A 188 14.57 -25.09 6.61
C VAL A 188 15.17 -24.98 8.02
N ALA A 189 16.12 -24.06 8.26
CA ALA A 189 16.72 -23.85 9.58
C ALA A 189 15.86 -22.96 10.49
N SER A 190 15.13 -22.02 9.89
CA SER A 190 14.34 -21.00 10.58
C SER A 190 13.32 -21.53 11.60
N PRO A 191 12.61 -22.66 11.40
CA PRO A 191 11.74 -23.21 12.44
C PRO A 191 12.50 -23.58 13.72
N ILE A 192 13.75 -24.05 13.61
CA ILE A 192 14.58 -24.39 14.77
C ILE A 192 15.11 -23.11 15.43
N HIS A 193 15.57 -22.15 14.63
CA HIS A 193 15.99 -20.83 15.13
C HIS A 193 14.84 -20.12 15.85
N TYR A 194 13.64 -20.18 15.30
CA TYR A 194 12.44 -19.58 15.88
C TYR A 194 12.11 -20.18 17.25
N LEU A 195 12.31 -21.48 17.45
CA LEU A 195 12.13 -22.12 18.76
C LEU A 195 13.16 -21.65 19.81
N LEU A 196 14.34 -21.20 19.39
CA LEU A 196 15.42 -20.76 20.27
C LEU A 196 15.38 -19.25 20.52
N LYS A 197 15.19 -18.46 19.47
CA LYS A 197 15.26 -16.99 19.43
C LYS A 197 14.23 -16.43 18.44
N PRO A 198 12.94 -16.44 18.78
CA PRO A 198 11.87 -16.18 17.81
C PRO A 198 11.92 -14.77 17.22
N SER A 199 12.11 -13.74 18.05
CA SER A 199 12.18 -12.34 17.62
C SER A 199 13.39 -12.05 16.74
N GLU A 200 14.57 -12.56 17.14
CA GLU A 200 15.81 -12.41 16.39
C GLU A 200 15.78 -13.21 15.10
N THR A 201 15.07 -14.35 15.07
CA THR A 201 14.83 -15.10 13.84
C THR A 201 13.98 -14.29 12.88
N ILE A 202 12.89 -13.67 13.34
CA ILE A 202 12.07 -12.78 12.49
C ILE A 202 12.95 -11.65 11.93
N ALA A 203 13.76 -10.99 12.77
CA ALA A 203 14.63 -9.91 12.33
C ALA A 203 15.73 -10.34 11.34
N GLU A 204 16.29 -11.55 11.50
CA GLU A 204 17.29 -12.11 10.57
C GLU A 204 16.71 -12.32 9.16
N LEU A 205 15.41 -12.60 9.06
CA LEU A 205 14.69 -12.83 7.81
C LEU A 205 14.25 -11.53 7.13
N LEU A 206 14.43 -10.39 7.79
CA LEU A 206 14.16 -9.10 7.19
C LEU A 206 15.35 -8.71 6.31
N ASP A 207 15.14 -8.76 4.99
CA ASP A 207 16.11 -8.26 4.03
C ASP A 207 15.91 -6.77 3.76
N ARG A 208 16.95 -6.12 3.22
CA ARG A 208 16.85 -4.74 2.73
C ARG A 208 16.09 -4.72 1.40
N PRO A 209 14.91 -4.09 1.31
CA PRO A 209 14.09 -4.12 0.10
C PRO A 209 14.57 -3.04 -0.88
N VAL A 210 15.68 -3.31 -1.57
CA VAL A 210 16.37 -2.35 -2.44
C VAL A 210 15.45 -1.77 -3.52
N GLU A 211 14.61 -2.60 -4.15
CA GLU A 211 13.68 -2.14 -5.19
C GLU A 211 12.64 -1.15 -4.65
N ASN A 212 12.05 -1.45 -3.48
CA ASN A 212 11.09 -0.55 -2.82
C ASN A 212 11.75 0.78 -2.44
N LEU A 213 12.96 0.73 -1.89
CA LEU A 213 13.71 1.94 -1.51
C LEU A 213 14.09 2.80 -2.72
N LEU A 214 14.41 2.19 -3.87
CA LEU A 214 14.67 2.93 -5.11
C LEU A 214 13.40 3.62 -5.65
N GLN A 215 12.24 2.97 -5.57
CA GLN A 215 10.97 3.60 -5.95
C GLN A 215 10.61 4.73 -4.99
N PHE A 216 10.78 4.51 -3.69
CA PHE A 216 10.62 5.55 -2.67
C PHE A 216 11.52 6.75 -2.96
N ASP A 217 12.82 6.53 -3.18
CA ASP A 217 13.80 7.59 -3.44
C ASP A 217 13.45 8.40 -4.69
N ARG A 218 12.92 7.74 -5.74
CA ARG A 218 12.43 8.42 -6.95
C ARG A 218 11.21 9.29 -6.67
N ILE A 219 10.22 8.77 -5.93
CA ILE A 219 8.92 9.43 -5.74
C ILE A 219 9.01 10.54 -4.68
N ALA A 220 9.77 10.31 -3.61
CA ALA A 220 9.94 11.27 -2.53
C ALA A 220 10.57 12.59 -3.03
N GLN A 221 11.37 12.55 -4.10
CA GLN A 221 11.91 13.75 -4.75
C GLN A 221 10.83 14.61 -5.42
N LEU A 222 9.67 14.03 -5.72
CA LEU A 222 8.57 14.73 -6.40
C LEU A 222 7.53 15.22 -5.39
N ARG A 223 7.24 14.43 -4.36
CA ARG A 223 6.14 14.68 -3.44
C ARG A 223 6.39 14.03 -2.08
N LYS A 224 5.59 14.41 -1.08
CA LYS A 224 5.65 13.79 0.23
C LYS A 224 5.17 12.33 0.12
N VAL A 225 5.92 11.42 0.74
CA VAL A 225 5.57 10.00 0.90
C VAL A 225 6.08 9.54 2.26
N VAL A 226 5.21 8.90 3.02
CA VAL A 226 5.53 8.32 4.33
C VAL A 226 6.04 6.88 4.15
N MET A 227 7.14 6.54 4.82
CA MET A 227 7.59 5.17 5.01
C MET A 227 7.02 4.62 6.32
N LEU A 228 6.38 3.45 6.23
CA LEU A 228 5.88 2.69 7.37
C LEU A 228 6.43 1.25 7.32
N PRO A 229 6.63 0.60 8.48
CA PRO A 229 6.93 -0.83 8.53
C PRO A 229 5.63 -1.64 8.55
N GLY A 230 5.56 -2.69 7.73
CA GLY A 230 4.40 -3.60 7.70
C GLY A 230 4.59 -4.82 8.58
N PHE A 231 3.75 -5.00 9.59
CA PHE A 231 3.71 -6.24 10.37
C PHE A 231 3.04 -7.37 9.59
N ASP A 232 1.88 -7.11 9.00
CA ASP A 232 1.08 -8.04 8.19
C ASP A 232 0.89 -9.41 8.90
N THR A 233 0.72 -9.31 10.23
CA THR A 233 0.69 -10.48 11.09
C THR A 233 -0.71 -11.05 11.18
N HIS A 234 -0.83 -12.32 10.80
CA HIS A 234 -2.07 -13.10 10.87
C HIS A 234 -2.09 -14.11 12.05
N GLY A 235 -1.02 -14.14 12.84
CA GLY A 235 -0.84 -15.09 13.95
C GLY A 235 -0.70 -16.55 13.52
N ALA A 236 -0.24 -16.82 12.30
CA ALA A 236 0.04 -18.17 11.85
C ALA A 236 1.39 -18.24 11.12
N ILE A 237 2.08 -19.37 11.23
CA ILE A 237 3.38 -19.55 10.57
C ILE A 237 3.13 -20.18 9.19
N PRO A 238 3.42 -19.48 8.07
CA PRO A 238 3.30 -20.08 6.75
C PRO A 238 4.32 -21.21 6.55
N LEU A 239 3.88 -22.33 5.97
CA LEU A 239 4.73 -23.50 5.72
C LEU A 239 5.63 -23.30 4.48
N PRO A 240 6.96 -23.51 4.57
CA PRO A 240 7.88 -23.30 3.44
C PRO A 240 7.58 -24.12 2.17
N VAL A 241 6.96 -25.29 2.31
CA VAL A 241 6.72 -26.25 1.21
C VAL A 241 5.27 -26.20 0.70
N LEU A 242 4.40 -25.51 1.42
CA LEU A 242 2.99 -25.34 1.09
C LEU A 242 2.63 -23.86 1.30
N PRO A 243 2.84 -23.00 0.29
CA PRO A 243 2.82 -21.54 0.45
C PRO A 243 1.46 -20.95 0.83
N ASP A 244 0.39 -21.74 0.72
CA ASP A 244 -0.97 -21.39 1.15
C ASP A 244 -1.41 -22.15 2.41
N ALA A 245 -0.59 -23.07 2.93
CA ALA A 245 -0.85 -23.75 4.20
C ALA A 245 -0.18 -22.99 5.35
N ARG A 246 -0.99 -22.47 6.26
CA ARG A 246 -0.56 -21.88 7.52
C ARG A 246 -0.58 -22.95 8.61
N LEU A 247 0.50 -23.14 9.36
CA LEU A 247 0.43 -23.89 10.62
C LEU A 247 -0.28 -23.00 11.65
N PRO A 248 -1.38 -23.45 12.26
CA PRO A 248 -2.03 -22.72 13.37
C PRO A 248 -1.19 -22.75 14.66
N ILE A 249 0.06 -23.20 14.56
CA ILE A 249 1.02 -23.32 15.65
C ILE A 249 1.83 -22.01 15.66
N GLY A 250 1.19 -20.93 16.10
CA GLY A 250 1.80 -19.60 16.10
C GLY A 250 1.03 -18.65 17.00
N GLY A 251 -0.25 -18.43 16.71
CA GLY A 251 -1.22 -17.61 17.45
C GLY A 251 -0.57 -16.42 18.17
N SER A 252 -0.76 -16.40 19.48
CA SER A 252 -0.20 -15.39 20.38
C SER A 252 1.33 -15.30 20.39
N SER A 253 2.03 -16.42 20.14
CA SER A 253 3.50 -16.43 20.04
C SER A 253 3.97 -15.66 18.82
N PHE A 254 3.28 -15.76 17.68
CA PHE A 254 3.70 -15.05 16.47
C PHE A 254 3.50 -13.55 16.63
N TYR A 255 2.31 -13.08 17.02
CA TYR A 255 2.07 -11.65 17.31
C TYR A 255 3.11 -11.11 18.31
N ARG A 256 3.34 -11.82 19.43
CA ARG A 256 4.29 -11.40 20.46
C ARG A 256 5.71 -11.24 19.93
N ASN A 257 6.17 -12.17 19.12
CA ASN A 257 7.55 -12.15 18.64
C ASN A 257 7.74 -11.20 17.45
N ALA A 258 6.69 -10.97 16.64
CA ALA A 258 6.70 -9.92 15.64
C ALA A 258 6.80 -8.54 16.31
N PHE A 259 5.96 -8.26 17.32
CA PHE A 259 6.02 -7.01 18.10
C PHE A 259 7.33 -6.82 18.89
N ARG A 260 8.08 -7.89 19.16
CA ARG A 260 9.44 -7.82 19.72
C ARG A 260 10.53 -7.66 18.68
N ALA A 261 10.25 -7.98 17.42
CA ALA A 261 11.23 -7.95 16.34
C ALA A 261 11.55 -6.51 15.92
N PHE A 262 10.51 -5.68 15.78
CA PHE A 262 10.62 -4.26 15.45
C PHE A 262 9.39 -3.50 15.95
N ALA A 263 9.47 -2.18 15.90
CA ALA A 263 8.35 -1.29 16.19
C ALA A 263 8.37 -0.06 15.28
N LEU A 264 7.18 0.49 15.04
CA LEU A 264 7.01 1.85 14.54
C LEU A 264 7.12 2.82 15.73
N ARG A 265 7.97 3.83 15.60
CA ARG A 265 8.13 4.90 16.58
C ARG A 265 7.54 6.18 15.99
N VAL A 266 6.54 6.74 16.66
CA VAL A 266 5.83 7.95 16.22
C VAL A 266 6.20 9.10 17.14
N GLU A 267 6.75 10.18 16.59
CA GLU A 267 7.07 11.40 17.32
C GLU A 267 5.78 12.18 17.58
N VAL A 268 5.49 12.41 18.87
CA VAL A 268 4.32 13.17 19.31
C VAL A 268 4.75 14.40 20.10
N ASP A 269 3.99 15.49 19.98
CA ASP A 269 4.29 16.74 20.68
C ASP A 269 3.90 16.71 22.17
N GLN A 270 3.12 15.70 22.56
CA GLN A 270 2.59 15.50 23.90
C GLN A 270 2.42 14.01 24.21
N GLU A 271 2.51 13.64 25.48
CA GLU A 271 2.20 12.28 25.93
C GLU A 271 0.74 11.92 25.63
N LEU A 272 0.46 10.63 25.41
CA LEU A 272 -0.91 10.14 25.25
C LEU A 272 -1.70 10.41 26.53
N SER A 273 -2.84 11.07 26.37
CA SER A 273 -3.66 11.58 27.47
C SER A 273 -4.49 10.50 28.18
N GLY A 274 -4.65 9.33 27.55
CA GLY A 274 -5.61 8.30 27.93
C GLY A 274 -7.03 8.54 27.37
N ALA A 275 -7.23 9.60 26.58
CA ALA A 275 -8.50 9.91 25.93
C ALA A 275 -8.46 9.36 24.49
N PRO A 276 -9.11 8.22 24.21
CA PRO A 276 -8.79 7.42 23.03
C PRO A 276 -9.07 8.15 21.71
N ILE A 277 -10.12 8.97 21.62
CA ILE A 277 -10.42 9.75 20.39
C ILE A 277 -9.33 10.79 20.11
N LEU A 278 -8.90 11.54 21.15
CA LEU A 278 -7.87 12.57 21.01
C LEU A 278 -6.51 11.94 20.70
N ASP A 279 -6.16 10.88 21.41
CA ASP A 279 -4.91 10.17 21.24
C ASP A 279 -4.86 9.41 19.90
N GLY A 280 -6.00 8.86 19.44
CA GLY A 280 -6.16 8.29 18.12
C GLY A 280 -5.87 9.29 17.01
N GLN A 281 -6.47 10.48 17.10
CA GLN A 281 -6.19 11.57 16.16
C GLN A 281 -4.72 11.99 16.20
N LEU A 282 -4.11 12.10 17.38
CA LEU A 282 -2.69 12.44 17.53
C LEU A 282 -1.78 11.45 16.79
N ILE A 283 -2.03 10.14 16.91
CA ILE A 283 -1.27 9.11 16.19
C ILE A 283 -1.52 9.20 14.69
N VAL A 284 -2.79 9.26 14.25
CA VAL A 284 -3.13 9.35 12.82
C VAL A 284 -2.52 10.59 12.17
N ASP A 285 -2.58 11.75 12.84
CA ASP A 285 -1.98 12.99 12.35
C ASP A 285 -0.46 12.86 12.23
N ALA A 286 0.20 12.24 13.20
CA ALA A 286 1.64 12.01 13.15
C ALA A 286 2.03 11.04 12.02
N LEU A 287 1.22 9.99 11.76
CA LEU A 287 1.39 9.08 10.61
C LEU A 287 1.21 9.82 9.29
N ARG A 288 0.11 10.58 9.12
CA ARG A 288 -0.14 11.43 7.94
C ARG A 288 1.00 12.41 7.69
N ASN A 289 1.55 12.96 8.77
CA ASN A 289 2.65 13.90 8.68
C ASN A 289 4.02 13.24 8.52
N GLY A 290 4.15 11.92 8.59
CA GLY A 290 5.43 11.23 8.47
C GLY A 290 6.37 11.46 9.66
N ARG A 291 5.85 11.84 10.83
CA ARG A 291 6.62 12.01 12.06
C ARG A 291 6.90 10.65 12.70
N ALA A 292 7.63 9.80 11.98
CA ALA A 292 7.85 8.42 12.41
C ALA A 292 9.16 7.84 11.91
N TYR A 293 9.65 6.81 12.60
CA TYR A 293 10.78 5.98 12.18
C TYR A 293 10.56 4.52 12.59
N THR A 294 11.21 3.59 11.91
CA THR A 294 11.24 2.18 12.29
C THR A 294 12.46 1.87 13.13
N LEU A 295 12.31 1.04 14.16
CA LEU A 295 13.38 0.44 14.94
C LEU A 295 13.28 -1.08 14.89
N ILE A 296 14.34 -1.80 14.50
CA ILE A 296 14.41 -3.26 14.57
C ILE A 296 14.92 -3.70 15.95
N ASP A 297 14.03 -3.68 16.94
CA ASP A 297 14.29 -3.94 18.36
C ASP A 297 15.02 -5.27 18.65
N ALA A 298 14.80 -6.31 17.85
CA ALA A 298 15.47 -7.60 18.02
C ALA A 298 16.96 -7.59 17.65
N ILE A 299 17.46 -6.57 16.94
CA ILE A 299 18.91 -6.39 16.72
C ILE A 299 19.52 -5.69 17.94
N ALA A 300 18.95 -4.56 18.36
CA ALA A 300 19.36 -3.83 19.56
C ALA A 300 18.21 -2.98 20.13
N SER A 301 18.15 -2.84 21.45
CA SER A 301 17.09 -2.07 22.13
C SER A 301 17.56 -1.58 23.53
N PRO A 302 17.07 -0.42 24.04
CA PRO A 302 16.20 0.55 23.36
C PRO A 302 16.98 1.46 22.40
N GLY A 303 16.39 1.75 21.24
CA GLY A 303 16.89 2.74 20.29
C GLY A 303 15.98 3.96 20.21
N ASP A 304 16.58 5.14 20.06
CA ASP A 304 15.85 6.40 19.84
C ASP A 304 16.54 7.22 18.76
N LEU A 305 15.74 7.97 17.98
CA LEU A 305 16.22 8.86 16.94
C LEU A 305 15.60 10.25 17.12
N GLN A 306 16.43 11.28 17.05
CA GLN A 306 16.01 12.66 16.80
C GLN A 306 16.66 13.12 15.49
N PHE A 307 15.84 13.56 14.54
CA PHE A 307 16.30 14.06 13.25
C PHE A 307 15.55 15.35 12.94
N THR A 308 16.30 16.44 12.85
CA THR A 308 15.75 17.79 12.67
C THR A 308 16.52 18.56 11.60
N ALA A 309 15.86 19.55 11.00
CA ALA A 309 16.48 20.51 10.11
C ALA A 309 16.20 21.93 10.61
N THR A 310 17.21 22.80 10.59
CA THR A 310 17.09 24.20 10.97
C THR A 310 17.59 25.12 9.86
N SER A 311 16.87 26.22 9.64
CA SER A 311 17.29 27.29 8.74
C SER A 311 16.71 28.62 9.22
N GLY A 312 17.58 29.51 9.70
CA GLY A 312 17.15 30.73 10.39
C GLY A 312 16.29 30.41 11.62
N ASN A 313 15.01 30.81 11.58
CA ASN A 313 14.03 30.54 12.64
C ASN A 313 13.11 29.33 12.34
N GLN A 314 13.30 28.66 11.20
CA GLN A 314 12.53 27.48 10.85
C GLN A 314 13.16 26.24 11.48
N LEU A 315 12.31 25.37 12.02
CA LEU A 315 12.63 24.03 12.49
C LEU A 315 11.69 23.07 11.77
N ALA A 316 12.23 21.98 11.22
CA ALA A 316 11.45 20.90 10.63
C ALA A 316 11.86 19.56 11.25
N HIS A 317 10.87 18.72 11.50
CA HIS A 317 11.02 17.35 11.98
C HIS A 317 10.85 16.34 10.83
N MET A 318 11.02 15.06 11.13
CA MET A 318 10.76 13.97 10.17
C MET A 318 9.37 14.12 9.55
N GLY A 319 9.29 13.95 8.23
CA GLY A 319 8.09 14.09 7.42
C GLY A 319 7.73 15.54 7.05
N GLU A 320 8.40 16.54 7.62
CA GLU A 320 8.13 17.95 7.36
C GLU A 320 9.04 18.54 6.27
N ARG A 321 8.66 19.74 5.82
CA ARG A 321 9.40 20.51 4.81
C ARG A 321 10.03 21.74 5.44
N ILE A 322 11.22 22.09 4.95
CA ILE A 322 11.88 23.36 5.24
C ILE A 322 12.18 24.11 3.95
N ALA A 323 11.95 25.42 3.96
CA ALA A 323 12.08 26.26 2.77
C ALA A 323 13.55 26.38 2.32
N THR A 324 13.74 26.68 1.03
CA THR A 324 15.06 26.93 0.43
C THR A 324 15.45 28.40 0.53
N GLY A 325 16.72 28.71 0.22
CA GLY A 325 17.23 30.08 0.11
C GLY A 325 18.26 30.47 1.17
N THR A 326 18.38 29.69 2.24
CA THR A 326 19.49 29.77 3.22
C THR A 326 20.00 28.38 3.54
N PRO A 327 21.29 28.21 3.89
CA PRO A 327 21.84 26.92 4.29
C PRO A 327 20.97 26.25 5.35
N VAL A 328 20.76 24.95 5.20
CA VAL A 328 19.95 24.15 6.11
C VAL A 328 20.88 23.25 6.89
N GLN A 329 20.86 23.36 8.22
CA GLN A 329 21.59 22.46 9.10
C GLN A 329 20.70 21.28 9.48
N LEU A 330 21.13 20.08 9.12
CA LEU A 330 20.52 18.81 9.49
C LEU A 330 21.26 18.24 10.69
N ASP A 331 20.54 17.98 11.78
CA ASP A 331 21.07 17.43 13.02
C ASP A 331 20.43 16.09 13.34
N VAL A 332 21.28 15.09 13.55
CA VAL A 332 20.92 13.71 13.88
C VAL A 332 21.51 13.37 15.23
N GLN A 333 20.67 12.86 16.13
CA GLN A 333 21.09 12.27 17.41
C GLN A 333 20.44 10.89 17.56
N VAL A 334 21.22 9.89 17.97
CA VAL A 334 20.77 8.50 18.06
C VAL A 334 21.19 7.88 19.38
N ARG A 335 20.27 7.22 20.09
CA ARG A 335 20.65 6.26 21.14
C ARG A 335 21.00 4.95 20.44
N MET A 336 22.28 4.59 20.42
CA MET A 336 22.80 3.42 19.69
C MET A 336 23.91 2.71 20.46
N PRO A 337 24.16 1.40 20.23
CA PRO A 337 25.27 0.71 20.85
C PRO A 337 26.61 1.14 20.23
N PRO A 338 27.75 0.87 20.90
CA PRO A 338 29.07 1.03 20.30
C PRO A 338 29.16 0.30 18.95
N GLY A 339 29.91 0.87 18.00
CA GLY A 339 30.09 0.29 16.67
C GLY A 339 28.96 0.60 15.66
N GLY A 340 27.88 1.28 16.09
CA GLY A 340 26.84 1.75 15.18
C GLY A 340 27.35 2.77 14.16
N LEU A 341 26.70 2.82 13.00
CA LEU A 341 27.03 3.67 11.86
C LEU A 341 25.78 4.44 11.43
N VAL A 342 25.77 5.75 11.66
CA VAL A 342 24.75 6.68 11.18
C VAL A 342 25.07 7.08 9.75
N LEU A 343 24.12 6.93 8.85
CA LEU A 343 24.19 7.32 7.44
C LEU A 343 23.12 8.38 7.15
N LEU A 344 23.55 9.55 6.69
CA LEU A 344 22.64 10.55 6.12
C LEU A 344 22.55 10.32 4.61
N LYS A 345 21.34 10.04 4.14
CA LYS A 345 21.01 9.84 2.73
C LYS A 345 20.41 11.11 2.15
N GLN A 346 20.89 11.56 1.00
CA GLN A 346 20.28 12.60 0.18
C GLN A 346 19.82 11.95 -1.13
N ASN A 347 18.51 11.97 -1.41
CA ASN A 347 17.93 11.36 -2.62
C ASN A 347 18.37 9.90 -2.85
N GLY A 348 18.56 9.14 -1.76
CA GLY A 348 19.01 7.74 -1.80
C GLY A 348 20.53 7.52 -1.66
N GLU A 349 21.34 8.55 -1.89
CA GLU A 349 22.80 8.44 -1.82
C GLU A 349 23.35 8.88 -0.47
N THR A 350 24.36 8.18 0.06
CA THR A 350 24.99 8.58 1.32
C THR A 350 25.86 9.82 1.12
N VAL A 351 25.51 10.92 1.78
CA VAL A 351 26.26 12.19 1.73
C VAL A 351 27.08 12.47 2.98
N ALA A 352 26.70 11.90 4.11
CA ALA A 352 27.47 11.97 5.34
C ALA A 352 27.35 10.66 6.14
N LYS A 353 28.36 10.39 6.96
CA LYS A 353 28.39 9.23 7.86
C LYS A 353 29.05 9.58 9.18
N SER A 354 28.62 8.92 10.26
CA SER A 354 29.20 9.07 11.60
C SER A 354 29.21 7.74 12.33
N ASN A 355 30.33 7.41 12.99
CA ASN A 355 30.42 6.26 13.90
C ASN A 355 30.15 6.68 15.36
N THR A 356 29.60 7.89 15.56
CA THR A 356 29.22 8.42 16.86
C THR A 356 27.70 8.57 16.91
N ASN A 357 27.16 8.84 18.09
CA ASN A 357 25.73 9.06 18.30
C ASN A 357 25.21 10.41 17.78
N LYS A 358 26.04 11.19 17.09
CA LYS A 358 25.68 12.50 16.51
C LYS A 358 26.19 12.65 15.09
N LEU A 359 25.43 13.36 14.26
CA LEU A 359 25.85 13.81 12.93
C LEU A 359 25.21 15.17 12.64
N THR A 360 26.03 16.14 12.25
CA THR A 360 25.57 17.45 11.76
C THR A 360 26.04 17.61 10.33
N TYR A 361 25.14 18.05 9.44
CA TYR A 361 25.42 18.27 8.03
C TYR A 361 24.76 19.58 7.57
N VAL A 362 25.47 20.38 6.78
CA VAL A 362 24.91 21.62 6.22
C VAL A 362 24.67 21.42 4.73
N SER A 363 23.40 21.44 4.33
CA SER A 363 22.99 21.47 2.92
C SER A 363 23.09 22.89 2.38
N ASP A 364 23.47 23.01 1.11
CA ASP A 364 23.54 24.25 0.35
C ASP A 364 22.17 24.81 -0.06
N SER A 365 21.08 24.28 0.52
CA SER A 365 19.68 24.64 0.26
C SER A 365 19.16 24.24 -1.12
N THR A 366 19.86 23.35 -1.82
CA THR A 366 19.30 22.69 -3.00
C THR A 366 18.11 21.80 -2.62
N PRO A 367 17.02 21.80 -3.42
CA PRO A 367 15.90 20.91 -3.16
C PRO A 367 16.33 19.44 -3.13
N ALA A 368 16.08 18.78 -2.02
CA ALA A 368 16.46 17.38 -1.81
C ALA A 368 15.72 16.76 -0.63
N VAL A 369 15.72 15.43 -0.61
CA VAL A 369 15.08 14.60 0.41
C VAL A 369 16.17 13.96 1.25
N PHE A 370 16.12 14.17 2.56
CA PHE A 370 17.11 13.63 3.49
C PHE A 370 16.48 12.59 4.40
N ARG A 371 17.06 11.39 4.51
CA ARG A 371 16.69 10.39 5.53
C ARG A 371 17.90 9.89 6.29
N VAL A 372 17.66 9.31 7.46
CA VAL A 372 18.67 8.68 8.29
C VAL A 372 18.50 7.17 8.27
N GLU A 373 19.59 6.46 8.04
CA GLU A 373 19.71 5.03 8.25
C GLU A 373 20.77 4.78 9.32
N VAL A 374 20.47 3.94 10.32
CA VAL A 374 21.47 3.50 11.31
C VAL A 374 21.72 2.03 11.10
N LEU A 375 22.98 1.68 10.85
CA LEU A 375 23.45 0.30 10.67
C LEU A 375 24.22 -0.16 11.91
N LEU A 376 24.18 -1.46 12.18
CA LEU A 376 25.03 -2.12 13.19
C LEU A 376 25.93 -3.16 12.47
N PRO A 377 27.04 -2.73 11.83
CA PRO A 377 27.84 -3.58 10.93
C PRO A 377 28.43 -4.84 11.56
N GLU A 378 28.52 -4.88 12.88
CA GLU A 378 29.01 -6.03 13.64
C GLU A 378 27.95 -7.15 13.77
N VAL A 379 26.67 -6.83 13.54
CA VAL A 379 25.53 -7.74 13.69
C VAL A 379 24.85 -8.00 12.36
N THR A 380 24.57 -6.95 11.60
CA THR A 380 24.01 -7.03 10.25
C THR A 380 25.04 -6.59 9.23
N SER A 381 25.01 -7.18 8.03
CA SER A 381 25.87 -6.71 6.96
C SER A 381 25.51 -5.26 6.59
N VAL A 382 26.47 -4.49 6.08
CA VAL A 382 26.22 -3.11 5.62
C VAL A 382 25.19 -3.05 4.48
N ALA A 383 24.96 -4.17 3.78
CA ALA A 383 23.93 -4.33 2.76
C ALA A 383 22.58 -4.84 3.32
N GLY A 384 22.52 -5.19 4.61
CA GLY A 384 21.34 -5.72 5.28
C GLY A 384 20.34 -4.64 5.70
N ILE A 385 19.27 -5.08 6.38
CA ILE A 385 18.26 -4.19 6.91
C ILE A 385 18.88 -3.18 7.90
N PRO A 386 18.56 -1.88 7.79
CA PRO A 386 18.99 -0.92 8.78
C PRO A 386 18.31 -1.16 10.13
N TRP A 387 19.04 -0.95 11.20
CA TRP A 387 18.51 -1.05 12.56
C TRP A 387 17.50 0.06 12.86
N ILE A 388 17.77 1.28 12.38
CA ILE A 388 16.82 2.41 12.39
C ILE A 388 16.65 2.95 10.96
N MET A 389 15.40 3.16 10.55
CA MET A 389 15.03 3.83 9.31
C MET A 389 14.12 5.03 9.62
N SER A 390 14.55 6.25 9.31
CA SER A 390 13.75 7.45 9.52
C SER A 390 12.83 7.76 8.35
N ASN A 391 11.68 8.39 8.60
CA ASN A 391 11.05 9.20 7.55
C ASN A 391 11.94 10.39 7.15
N PRO A 392 11.76 10.93 5.94
CA PRO A 392 12.64 11.96 5.42
C PRO A 392 12.27 13.36 5.92
N ILE A 393 13.23 14.28 5.91
CA ILE A 393 13.00 15.73 5.90
C ILE A 393 13.15 16.22 4.46
N TYR A 394 12.24 17.07 4.00
CA TYR A 394 12.28 17.66 2.67
C TYR A 394 12.84 19.07 2.73
N ILE A 395 13.87 19.36 1.93
CA ILE A 395 14.33 20.72 1.65
C ILE A 395 13.75 21.11 0.29
N GLY A 396 13.02 22.21 0.19
CA GLY A 396 12.36 22.60 -1.06
C GLY A 396 10.86 22.73 -0.97
N GLU A 397 10.32 23.36 -2.01
CA GLU A 397 8.90 23.29 -2.33
C GLU A 397 8.56 21.92 -2.91
N GLU A 398 7.32 21.50 -2.73
CA GLU A 398 6.80 20.31 -3.39
C GLU A 398 6.86 20.47 -4.90
N PHE A 399 7.39 19.47 -5.60
CA PHE A 399 7.35 19.47 -7.04
C PHE A 399 5.92 19.12 -7.48
N ASN A 400 5.07 20.14 -7.60
CA ASN A 400 3.75 20.02 -8.18
C ASN A 400 3.89 19.79 -9.69
N ARG A 401 4.15 18.54 -10.08
CA ARG A 401 3.88 18.12 -11.45
C ARG A 401 2.37 18.28 -11.66
N PRO A 402 1.91 18.96 -12.72
CA PRO A 402 0.48 18.96 -13.05
C PRO A 402 -0.01 17.51 -13.09
N GLU A 403 -1.02 17.17 -12.27
CA GLU A 403 -1.54 15.80 -12.09
C GLU A 403 -1.98 15.18 -13.44
N ASN A 404 -2.28 16.04 -14.42
CA ASN A 404 -2.32 15.70 -15.82
C ASN A 404 -1.15 16.37 -16.52
N GLY A 405 -0.14 15.61 -16.94
CA GLY A 405 0.89 16.15 -17.83
C GLY A 405 0.19 16.86 -18.98
N SER A 406 0.37 18.19 -19.06
CA SER A 406 -0.31 19.14 -19.96
C SER A 406 -1.12 18.41 -21.04
N GLU A 407 -2.43 18.26 -20.83
CA GLU A 407 -3.29 17.62 -21.83
C GLU A 407 -3.03 18.29 -23.17
N SER A 408 -2.53 17.52 -24.13
CA SER A 408 -2.30 18.06 -25.46
C SER A 408 -3.66 18.33 -26.08
N THR A 409 -3.82 19.54 -26.64
CA THR A 409 -5.06 19.91 -27.32
C THR A 409 -5.34 18.88 -28.41
N PRO A 410 -6.55 18.28 -28.43
CA PRO A 410 -6.88 17.29 -29.45
C PRO A 410 -6.85 17.94 -30.83
N ILE A 411 -6.25 17.23 -31.79
CA ILE A 411 -6.19 17.64 -33.20
C ILE A 411 -7.32 16.95 -33.98
N VAL A 412 -7.67 15.73 -33.57
CA VAL A 412 -8.75 14.93 -34.17
C VAL A 412 -9.78 14.62 -33.09
N ILE A 413 -11.05 14.83 -33.41
CA ILE A 413 -12.20 14.55 -32.52
C ILE A 413 -13.25 13.80 -33.32
N LYS A 414 -13.73 12.67 -32.79
CA LYS A 414 -14.92 11.94 -33.29
C LYS A 414 -15.94 11.84 -32.18
N SER A 415 -17.10 12.47 -32.37
CA SER A 415 -18.22 12.32 -31.45
C SER A 415 -18.89 10.96 -31.66
N LEU A 416 -19.11 10.25 -30.55
CA LEU A 416 -19.88 9.00 -30.47
C LEU A 416 -21.29 9.24 -29.92
N PHE A 417 -21.48 10.34 -29.18
CA PHE A 417 -22.78 10.79 -28.71
C PHE A 417 -22.77 12.32 -28.52
N SER A 418 -23.74 12.99 -29.13
CA SER A 418 -23.96 14.44 -28.99
C SER A 418 -25.44 14.85 -29.01
N ASP A 419 -26.33 13.97 -29.45
CA ASP A 419 -27.77 14.24 -29.60
C ASP A 419 -28.60 12.94 -29.60
N ASP A 420 -29.93 13.08 -29.63
CA ASP A 420 -30.88 11.96 -29.63
C ASP A 420 -30.71 11.03 -30.83
N ALA A 421 -30.32 11.54 -32.00
CA ALA A 421 -30.13 10.71 -33.20
C ALA A 421 -28.92 9.77 -33.04
N SER A 422 -27.85 10.26 -32.42
CA SER A 422 -26.67 9.44 -32.12
C SER A 422 -26.95 8.34 -31.09
N ALA A 423 -28.00 8.46 -30.27
CA ALA A 423 -28.39 7.44 -29.28
C ALA A 423 -28.81 6.11 -29.92
N GLU A 424 -29.34 6.12 -31.15
CA GLU A 424 -29.79 4.90 -31.84
C GLU A 424 -28.66 3.90 -32.14
N THR A 425 -27.41 4.39 -32.12
CA THR A 425 -26.21 3.54 -32.32
C THR A 425 -25.79 2.79 -31.06
N TRP A 426 -26.26 3.24 -29.89
CA TRP A 426 -25.90 2.65 -28.61
C TRP A 426 -26.84 1.52 -28.22
N GLN A 427 -26.27 0.47 -27.63
CA GLN A 427 -26.99 -0.72 -27.20
C GLN A 427 -26.64 -1.06 -25.75
N VAL A 428 -27.30 -2.08 -25.22
CA VAL A 428 -26.98 -2.60 -23.88
C VAL A 428 -26.52 -4.06 -23.97
N GLU A 429 -25.59 -4.41 -23.09
CA GLU A 429 -25.20 -5.79 -22.80
C GLU A 429 -25.35 -6.04 -21.30
N HIS A 430 -25.76 -7.23 -20.90
CA HIS A 430 -25.89 -7.61 -19.49
C HIS A 430 -25.87 -9.13 -19.37
N ASP A 431 -25.64 -9.65 -18.16
CA ASP A 431 -25.77 -11.09 -17.91
C ASP A 431 -27.23 -11.57 -18.05
N GLN A 432 -27.45 -12.88 -17.94
CA GLN A 432 -28.75 -13.50 -18.18
C GLN A 432 -29.87 -12.98 -17.23
N HIS A 433 -29.53 -12.61 -16.01
CA HIS A 433 -30.49 -12.28 -14.95
C HIS A 433 -30.53 -10.78 -14.62
N SER A 434 -29.51 -10.00 -15.02
CA SER A 434 -29.59 -8.53 -15.01
C SER A 434 -30.49 -7.99 -16.12
N ARG A 435 -30.87 -6.72 -16.01
CA ARG A 435 -31.62 -5.98 -17.02
C ARG A 435 -30.97 -4.61 -17.23
N ALA A 436 -30.92 -4.18 -18.48
CA ALA A 436 -30.50 -2.83 -18.81
C ALA A 436 -31.37 -2.24 -19.92
N ALA A 437 -31.46 -0.92 -19.96
CA ALA A 437 -32.08 -0.18 -21.05
C ALA A 437 -31.29 1.11 -21.29
N VAL A 438 -31.20 1.51 -22.56
CA VAL A 438 -30.60 2.76 -22.98
C VAL A 438 -31.65 3.65 -23.63
N ASN A 439 -31.67 4.94 -23.29
CA ASN A 439 -32.47 5.93 -23.98
C ASN A 439 -31.82 7.32 -23.88
N ALA A 440 -32.00 8.14 -24.91
CA ALA A 440 -31.70 9.57 -24.80
C ALA A 440 -32.71 10.25 -23.86
N THR A 441 -32.25 11.23 -23.10
CA THR A 441 -33.06 12.03 -22.18
C THR A 441 -32.71 13.51 -22.32
N GLU A 442 -33.71 14.38 -22.32
CA GLU A 442 -33.47 15.83 -22.27
C GLU A 442 -32.81 16.22 -20.93
N SER A 443 -31.82 17.11 -21.01
CA SER A 443 -31.09 17.71 -19.89
C SER A 443 -30.92 19.21 -20.15
N ILE A 444 -30.55 19.96 -19.11
CA ILE A 444 -30.33 21.42 -19.19
C ILE A 444 -29.24 21.75 -20.23
N ASP A 445 -28.26 20.86 -20.40
CA ASP A 445 -27.11 21.04 -21.28
C ASP A 445 -27.28 20.36 -22.66
N GLY A 446 -28.48 19.87 -23.00
CA GLY A 446 -28.74 19.14 -24.25
C GLY A 446 -29.33 17.76 -24.01
N SER A 447 -28.80 16.74 -24.67
CA SER A 447 -29.25 15.35 -24.52
C SER A 447 -28.27 14.54 -23.68
N GLU A 448 -28.77 13.63 -22.86
CA GLU A 448 -27.98 12.68 -22.08
C GLU A 448 -28.38 11.24 -22.42
N LEU A 449 -27.38 10.39 -22.60
CA LEU A 449 -27.55 8.96 -22.80
C LEU A 449 -27.72 8.28 -21.44
N ALA A 450 -28.93 7.81 -21.14
CA ALA A 450 -29.26 7.20 -19.86
C ALA A 450 -29.18 5.67 -19.94
N LEU A 451 -28.20 5.08 -19.23
CA LEU A 451 -28.16 3.65 -18.92
C LEU A 451 -28.97 3.40 -17.65
N ARG A 452 -30.15 2.80 -17.79
CA ARG A 452 -30.94 2.27 -16.67
C ARG A 452 -30.57 0.82 -16.46
N TYR A 453 -30.29 0.42 -15.23
CA TYR A 453 -29.89 -0.96 -14.93
C TYR A 453 -30.60 -1.51 -13.70
N ALA A 454 -30.70 -2.83 -13.66
CA ALA A 454 -31.02 -3.64 -12.49
C ALA A 454 -30.12 -4.88 -12.52
N LEU A 455 -29.17 -4.97 -11.58
CA LEU A 455 -28.25 -6.10 -11.47
C LEU A 455 -28.95 -7.29 -10.82
N SER A 456 -28.60 -8.49 -11.25
CA SER A 456 -29.01 -9.73 -10.58
C SER A 456 -28.51 -9.77 -9.13
N SER A 457 -29.28 -10.40 -8.24
CA SER A 457 -28.84 -10.73 -6.88
C SER A 457 -28.06 -12.06 -6.81
N GLU A 458 -27.98 -12.80 -7.92
CA GLU A 458 -27.26 -14.07 -8.02
C GLU A 458 -25.78 -13.80 -8.34
N GLU A 459 -24.92 -13.72 -7.32
CA GLU A 459 -23.50 -13.39 -7.49
C GLU A 459 -22.73 -14.38 -8.36
N GLU A 460 -23.16 -15.65 -8.42
CA GLU A 460 -22.54 -16.69 -9.25
C GLU A 460 -22.53 -16.35 -10.75
N ASP A 461 -23.45 -15.48 -11.20
CA ASP A 461 -23.55 -15.05 -12.59
C ASP A 461 -22.57 -13.92 -12.96
N SER A 462 -21.80 -13.41 -11.99
CA SER A 462 -21.00 -12.19 -12.13
C SER A 462 -21.81 -11.01 -12.71
N PRO A 463 -22.85 -10.53 -12.00
CA PRO A 463 -23.83 -9.62 -12.55
C PRO A 463 -23.23 -8.33 -13.13
N PHE A 464 -23.68 -7.95 -14.32
CA PHE A 464 -23.27 -6.69 -14.96
C PHE A 464 -24.34 -6.10 -15.87
N ALA A 465 -24.24 -4.80 -16.09
CA ALA A 465 -24.98 -4.06 -17.10
C ALA A 465 -24.04 -3.07 -17.78
N ALA A 466 -24.04 -3.05 -19.11
CA ALA A 466 -23.14 -2.26 -19.91
C ALA A 466 -23.90 -1.46 -20.95
N LEU A 467 -23.48 -0.22 -21.13
CA LEU A 467 -23.80 0.60 -22.29
C LEU A 467 -22.69 0.38 -23.34
N VAL A 468 -23.06 0.05 -24.57
CA VAL A 468 -22.11 -0.42 -25.59
C VAL A 468 -22.25 0.36 -26.90
N GLN A 469 -21.11 0.78 -27.43
CA GLN A 469 -20.95 1.26 -28.80
C GLN A 469 -20.10 0.26 -29.57
N ASN A 470 -20.69 -0.41 -30.55
CA ASN A 470 -20.07 -1.43 -31.39
C ASN A 470 -19.60 -0.84 -32.74
N ASP A 471 -18.95 -1.68 -33.54
CA ASP A 471 -18.54 -1.37 -34.92
C ASP A 471 -17.74 -0.07 -35.04
N LEU A 472 -16.92 0.23 -34.03
CA LEU A 472 -15.98 1.34 -34.08
C LEU A 472 -14.92 1.07 -35.16
N ASP A 473 -14.66 2.08 -35.98
CA ASP A 473 -13.45 2.11 -36.81
C ASP A 473 -12.20 1.96 -35.93
N THR A 474 -11.08 1.57 -36.54
CA THR A 474 -9.77 1.51 -35.85
C THR A 474 -9.53 2.76 -35.00
N LEU A 475 -9.09 2.53 -33.76
CA LEU A 475 -8.82 3.60 -32.80
C LEU A 475 -7.40 4.15 -32.89
N SER A 476 -6.61 3.70 -33.87
CA SER A 476 -5.19 4.05 -34.04
C SER A 476 -4.89 5.56 -34.16
N GLN A 477 -5.88 6.38 -34.53
CA GLN A 477 -5.77 7.84 -34.61
C GLN A 477 -6.16 8.57 -33.31
N TYR A 478 -6.64 7.86 -32.30
CA TYR A 478 -7.09 8.41 -31.02
C TYR A 478 -6.22 7.88 -29.88
N ASP A 479 -6.10 8.65 -28.80
CA ASP A 479 -5.31 8.29 -27.62
C ASP A 479 -6.13 8.34 -26.31
N ARG A 480 -7.37 8.85 -26.36
CA ARG A 480 -8.28 8.92 -25.21
C ARG A 480 -9.76 8.97 -25.60
N ILE A 481 -10.61 8.69 -24.61
CA ILE A 481 -12.05 8.98 -24.61
C ILE A 481 -12.30 10.11 -23.60
N ARG A 482 -13.13 11.07 -23.99
CA ARG A 482 -13.67 12.13 -23.12
C ARG A 482 -15.18 12.02 -23.08
N PHE A 483 -15.76 12.20 -21.90
CA PHE A 483 -17.22 12.26 -21.72
C PHE A 483 -17.56 12.95 -20.40
N SER A 484 -18.77 13.48 -20.29
CA SER A 484 -19.34 13.86 -19.00
C SER A 484 -20.21 12.75 -18.44
N VAL A 485 -20.19 12.54 -17.13
CA VAL A 485 -20.96 11.50 -16.46
C VAL A 485 -21.58 11.99 -15.15
N ARG A 486 -22.77 11.48 -14.84
CA ARG A 486 -23.42 11.56 -13.53
C ARG A 486 -24.26 10.32 -13.26
N GLY A 487 -24.53 10.04 -11.99
CA GLY A 487 -25.38 8.93 -11.55
C GLY A 487 -26.44 9.41 -10.56
N ASP A 488 -27.40 8.55 -10.27
CA ASP A 488 -28.42 8.79 -9.24
C ASP A 488 -27.85 8.62 -7.82
N ARG A 489 -26.76 7.86 -7.70
CA ARG A 489 -25.94 7.69 -6.50
C ARG A 489 -24.44 7.60 -6.83
N PRO A 490 -23.57 7.92 -5.86
CA PRO A 490 -22.14 7.64 -5.97
C PRO A 490 -21.88 6.15 -6.22
N HIS A 491 -21.09 5.84 -7.24
CA HIS A 491 -20.54 4.51 -7.55
C HIS A 491 -19.43 4.70 -8.60
N ARG A 492 -18.98 3.60 -9.22
CA ARG A 492 -18.06 3.65 -10.36
C ARG A 492 -18.58 2.86 -11.53
N VAL A 493 -18.09 3.24 -12.70
CA VAL A 493 -18.24 2.48 -13.93
C VAL A 493 -16.88 2.06 -14.46
N SER A 494 -16.79 0.87 -15.02
CA SER A 494 -15.63 0.39 -15.75
C SER A 494 -15.77 0.81 -17.23
N VAL A 495 -14.91 1.73 -17.67
CA VAL A 495 -14.82 2.10 -19.09
C VAL A 495 -13.93 1.08 -19.76
N GLN A 496 -14.48 0.31 -20.70
CA GLN A 496 -13.77 -0.80 -21.34
C GLN A 496 -13.63 -0.62 -22.85
N LEU A 497 -12.49 -1.08 -23.38
CA LEU A 497 -12.30 -1.33 -24.79
C LEU A 497 -12.26 -2.83 -25.03
N ARG A 498 -12.97 -3.30 -26.06
CA ARG A 498 -13.03 -4.71 -26.43
C ARG A 498 -12.61 -4.91 -27.88
N ALA A 499 -11.78 -5.92 -28.12
CA ALA A 499 -11.36 -6.30 -29.45
C ALA A 499 -12.39 -7.20 -30.15
N SER A 500 -12.45 -7.14 -31.48
CA SER A 500 -13.11 -8.17 -32.29
C SER A 500 -12.12 -9.28 -32.62
N ASP A 501 -12.29 -10.46 -32.05
CA ASP A 501 -11.56 -11.66 -32.45
C ASP A 501 -12.56 -12.82 -32.60
N SER A 502 -12.77 -13.27 -33.84
CA SER A 502 -13.73 -14.34 -34.14
C SER A 502 -13.31 -15.71 -33.60
N ASP A 503 -12.04 -15.87 -33.23
CA ASP A 503 -11.45 -17.19 -32.93
C ASP A 503 -11.25 -17.42 -31.42
N ARG A 504 -11.68 -16.51 -30.55
CA ARG A 504 -11.54 -16.63 -29.09
C ARG A 504 -12.87 -16.75 -28.37
N GLN A 505 -12.92 -17.63 -27.37
CA GLN A 505 -14.04 -17.73 -26.43
C GLN A 505 -14.19 -16.49 -25.54
N GLU A 506 -13.08 -15.82 -25.21
CA GLU A 506 -13.07 -14.53 -24.51
C GLU A 506 -12.31 -13.49 -25.34
N LEU A 507 -12.99 -12.39 -25.63
CA LEU A 507 -12.42 -11.26 -26.36
C LEU A 507 -11.46 -10.49 -25.44
N PRO A 508 -10.25 -10.12 -25.90
CA PRO A 508 -9.36 -9.24 -25.17
C PRO A 508 -10.07 -7.92 -24.80
N ARG A 509 -9.94 -7.53 -23.53
CA ARG A 509 -10.51 -6.30 -22.98
C ARG A 509 -9.49 -5.54 -22.17
N TRP A 510 -9.65 -4.23 -22.15
CA TRP A 510 -8.91 -3.34 -21.26
C TRP A 510 -9.90 -2.41 -20.56
N GLN A 511 -9.63 -2.06 -19.31
CA GLN A 511 -10.48 -1.18 -18.51
C GLN A 511 -9.74 -0.04 -17.85
N ARG A 512 -10.51 0.99 -17.51
CA ARG A 512 -10.17 2.01 -16.53
C ARG A 512 -11.43 2.33 -15.72
N SER A 513 -11.31 2.38 -14.40
CA SER A 513 -12.45 2.78 -13.56
C SER A 513 -12.65 4.30 -13.59
N ALA A 514 -13.89 4.74 -13.59
CA ALA A 514 -14.29 6.14 -13.52
C ALA A 514 -15.33 6.34 -12.41
N TYR A 515 -15.06 7.29 -11.52
CA TYR A 515 -16.02 7.69 -10.49
C TYR A 515 -17.26 8.37 -11.10
N VAL A 516 -18.44 8.00 -10.61
CA VAL A 516 -19.72 8.56 -10.99
C VAL A 516 -20.41 9.10 -9.75
N GLY A 517 -20.51 10.43 -9.65
CA GLY A 517 -21.21 11.13 -8.58
C GLY A 517 -22.60 11.62 -8.99
N LYS A 518 -23.32 12.25 -8.05
CA LYS A 518 -24.60 12.92 -8.34
C LYS A 518 -24.46 14.14 -9.24
N GLU A 519 -23.34 14.85 -9.08
CA GLU A 519 -23.01 16.00 -9.90
C GLU A 519 -22.32 15.55 -11.19
N LYS A 520 -22.62 16.26 -12.28
CA LYS A 520 -22.00 16.04 -13.59
C LYS A 520 -20.51 16.37 -13.49
N ARG A 521 -19.67 15.42 -13.89
CA ARG A 521 -18.21 15.61 -13.99
C ARG A 521 -17.71 15.16 -15.35
N GLU A 522 -16.66 15.81 -15.82
CA GLU A 522 -15.91 15.35 -16.97
C GLU A 522 -14.98 14.19 -16.57
N VAL A 523 -14.83 13.22 -17.47
CA VAL A 523 -13.95 12.07 -17.36
C VAL A 523 -13.12 11.96 -18.64
N VAL A 524 -11.82 11.77 -18.46
CA VAL A 524 -10.87 11.50 -19.54
C VAL A 524 -10.18 10.16 -19.26
N VAL A 525 -10.37 9.21 -20.17
CA VAL A 525 -9.71 7.89 -20.11
C VAL A 525 -8.69 7.79 -21.23
N ARG A 526 -7.40 7.85 -20.89
CA ARG A 526 -6.32 7.63 -21.85
C ARG A 526 -6.10 6.15 -22.08
N PHE A 527 -5.95 5.73 -23.33
CA PHE A 527 -5.80 4.31 -23.68
C PHE A 527 -4.54 3.69 -23.08
N LYS A 528 -3.46 4.48 -22.96
CA LYS A 528 -2.22 4.05 -22.31
C LYS A 528 -2.37 3.74 -20.81
N ASP A 529 -3.40 4.29 -20.16
CA ASP A 529 -3.65 4.13 -18.72
C ASP A 529 -4.64 2.98 -18.45
N MET A 530 -5.20 2.35 -19.50
CA MET A 530 -6.09 1.21 -19.37
C MET A 530 -5.31 -0.08 -19.10
N LYS A 531 -5.88 -0.97 -18.28
CA LYS A 531 -5.28 -2.24 -17.88
C LYS A 531 -6.08 -3.41 -18.45
N PRO A 532 -5.42 -4.53 -18.83
CA PRO A 532 -6.13 -5.69 -19.36
C PRO A 532 -7.08 -6.31 -18.32
N ILE A 533 -8.22 -6.83 -18.78
CA ILE A 533 -9.17 -7.62 -17.98
C ILE A 533 -9.03 -9.09 -18.36
N GLY A 534 -8.94 -9.99 -17.37
CA GLY A 534 -8.83 -11.42 -17.61
C GLY A 534 -7.53 -11.81 -18.33
N ARG A 535 -7.59 -12.83 -19.19
CA ARG A 535 -6.41 -13.31 -19.93
C ARG A 535 -6.18 -12.51 -21.22
N SER A 536 -5.56 -11.34 -21.10
CA SER A 536 -5.09 -10.59 -22.27
C SER A 536 -3.66 -10.99 -22.66
N PRO A 537 -3.34 -11.07 -23.97
CA PRO A 537 -1.97 -11.32 -24.43
C PRO A 537 -1.03 -10.12 -24.25
N SER A 538 -1.56 -8.92 -23.94
CA SER A 538 -0.79 -7.67 -23.86
C SER A 538 -1.33 -6.73 -22.80
N ASN A 539 -0.42 -6.06 -22.09
CA ASN A 539 -0.75 -4.96 -21.17
C ASN A 539 -1.13 -3.66 -21.92
N LEU A 540 -0.72 -3.53 -23.18
CA LEU A 540 -1.08 -2.39 -24.03
C LEU A 540 -2.34 -2.71 -24.83
N VAL A 541 -3.19 -1.69 -24.99
CA VAL A 541 -4.37 -1.73 -25.86
C VAL A 541 -3.93 -1.86 -27.32
N ASP A 542 -4.43 -2.87 -28.02
CA ASP A 542 -4.27 -2.97 -29.47
C ASP A 542 -5.34 -2.14 -30.18
N LEU A 543 -5.03 -0.87 -30.43
CA LEU A 543 -5.95 0.09 -31.04
C LEU A 543 -6.38 -0.28 -32.48
N ASN A 544 -5.70 -1.22 -33.14
CA ASN A 544 -6.10 -1.71 -34.46
C ASN A 544 -7.13 -2.84 -34.38
N ALA A 545 -7.20 -3.54 -33.26
CA ALA A 545 -8.09 -4.68 -33.05
C ALA A 545 -9.35 -4.32 -32.24
N VAL A 546 -9.32 -3.20 -31.50
CA VAL A 546 -10.48 -2.70 -30.77
C VAL A 546 -11.58 -2.25 -31.73
N ASN A 547 -12.80 -2.73 -31.48
CA ASN A 547 -13.99 -2.39 -32.25
C ASN A 547 -15.20 -2.00 -31.39
N ALA A 548 -15.09 -2.06 -30.06
CA ALA A 548 -16.18 -1.71 -29.16
C ALA A 548 -15.72 -0.92 -27.94
N LEU A 549 -16.54 0.05 -27.54
CA LEU A 549 -16.45 0.81 -26.30
C LEU A 549 -17.62 0.40 -25.39
N LEU A 550 -17.32 0.10 -24.13
CA LEU A 550 -18.30 -0.24 -23.12
C LEU A 550 -18.16 0.68 -21.91
N VAL A 551 -19.29 1.00 -21.29
CA VAL A 551 -19.35 1.62 -19.96
C VAL A 551 -20.15 0.67 -19.08
N VAL A 552 -19.47 0.01 -18.15
CA VAL A 552 -19.97 -1.16 -17.43
C VAL A 552 -20.22 -0.81 -15.97
N VAL A 553 -21.41 -1.16 -15.49
CA VAL A 553 -21.76 -1.26 -14.07
C VAL A 553 -21.67 -2.74 -13.70
N ASP A 554 -20.79 -3.08 -12.77
CA ASP A 554 -20.58 -4.45 -12.28
C ASP A 554 -20.62 -4.51 -10.75
N THR A 555 -20.42 -5.71 -10.21
CA THR A 555 -20.50 -5.95 -8.77
C THR A 555 -19.28 -5.48 -7.96
N VAL A 556 -18.23 -4.98 -8.60
CA VAL A 556 -17.01 -4.53 -7.90
C VAL A 556 -17.30 -3.28 -7.06
N ASN A 557 -18.03 -2.31 -7.63
CA ASN A 557 -18.36 -1.05 -6.97
C ASN A 557 -19.88 -0.80 -6.88
N THR A 558 -20.70 -1.83 -7.11
CA THR A 558 -22.15 -1.79 -6.95
C THR A 558 -22.65 -3.09 -6.36
N ALA A 559 -23.45 -3.06 -5.29
CA ALA A 559 -23.97 -4.29 -4.71
C ALA A 559 -24.87 -5.07 -5.69
N ALA A 560 -24.79 -6.40 -5.65
CA ALA A 560 -25.72 -7.28 -6.37
C ALA A 560 -27.18 -6.96 -6.00
N GLY A 561 -28.11 -7.13 -6.95
CA GLY A 561 -29.53 -6.77 -6.76
C GLY A 561 -29.84 -5.27 -6.85
N SER A 562 -28.82 -4.41 -7.02
CA SER A 562 -29.03 -2.96 -7.11
C SER A 562 -29.62 -2.53 -8.45
N SER A 563 -30.43 -1.48 -8.43
CA SER A 563 -30.86 -0.76 -9.64
C SER A 563 -30.40 0.70 -9.59
N GLY A 564 -30.38 1.35 -10.74
CA GLY A 564 -30.02 2.76 -10.83
C GLY A 564 -29.97 3.28 -12.26
N VAL A 565 -29.46 4.51 -12.39
CA VAL A 565 -29.29 5.19 -13.68
C VAL A 565 -27.94 5.90 -13.74
N VAL A 566 -27.23 5.70 -14.84
CA VAL A 566 -26.03 6.46 -15.22
C VAL A 566 -26.35 7.28 -16.46
N TRP A 567 -25.99 8.56 -16.45
CA TRP A 567 -26.15 9.45 -17.59
C TRP A 567 -24.79 9.85 -18.14
N LEU A 568 -24.62 9.73 -19.45
CA LEU A 568 -23.44 10.19 -20.19
C LEU A 568 -23.80 11.33 -21.14
N ASN A 569 -22.89 12.28 -21.31
CA ASN A 569 -23.00 13.33 -22.31
C ASN A 569 -21.66 13.52 -23.04
N ASP A 570 -21.73 14.06 -24.26
CA ASP A 570 -20.56 14.45 -25.06
C ASP A 570 -19.48 13.37 -25.16
N VAL A 571 -19.87 12.13 -25.47
CA VAL A 571 -18.91 11.01 -25.59
C VAL A 571 -18.09 11.19 -26.85
N GLN A 572 -16.78 11.37 -26.71
CA GLN A 572 -15.87 11.72 -27.80
C GLN A 572 -14.58 10.89 -27.74
N LEU A 573 -14.10 10.49 -28.91
CA LEU A 573 -12.74 10.00 -29.12
C LEU A 573 -11.85 11.18 -29.53
N GLU A 574 -10.70 11.31 -28.88
CA GLU A 574 -9.74 12.40 -29.13
C GLU A 574 -8.36 11.85 -29.49
N GLY A 575 -7.64 12.54 -30.37
CA GLY A 575 -6.28 12.21 -30.77
C GLY A 575 -5.38 13.44 -30.88
N SER A 576 -4.15 13.33 -30.39
CA SER A 576 -3.14 14.41 -30.40
C SER A 576 -2.12 14.34 -31.55
N THR A 577 -2.26 13.38 -32.45
CA THR A 577 -1.38 13.22 -33.63
C THR A 577 -2.22 13.28 -34.89
N VAL A 578 -1.74 14.02 -35.90
CA VAL A 578 -2.37 14.05 -37.23
C VAL A 578 -2.27 12.63 -37.83
N PRO A 579 -3.34 12.09 -38.47
CA PRO A 579 -3.24 10.83 -39.20
C PRO A 579 -2.13 10.94 -40.26
N ASN A 580 -1.19 9.99 -40.27
CA ASN A 580 -0.19 9.88 -41.34
C ASN A 580 -0.81 9.37 -42.64
#